data_AF-A0A958G660-F1
#
_entry.id   AF-A0A958G660-F1
#
_cell.length_a   1.000
_cell.length_b   1.000
_cell.length_c   1.000
_cell.angle_alpha   90.00
_cell.angle_beta   90.00
_cell.angle_gamma   90.00
#
_symmetry.space_group_name_H-M   'P 1'
#
loop_
_entity.id
_entity.type
_entity.pdbx_description
1 polymer ?
#
loop_
_entity_poly.entity_id
_entity_poly.type
_entity_poly.pdbx_seq_one_letter_code
_entity_poly.pdbx_strand_id
1 'polypeptide(L)' 'MDRYEKQYTDALRFIDERDNFLITTHINADGDAYGSTLATAYWLQALGKRSTVVFHDSPREEK' A
#
# COMPACT_ATOMS: atom_id res chain seq x y z
N MET A 1 -7.37 -13.80 22.70
CA MET A 1 -7.35 -12.98 21.48
C MET A 1 -6.52 -13.71 20.46
N ASP A 2 -7.14 -14.07 19.33
CA ASP A 2 -6.44 -14.71 18.22
C ASP A 2 -5.37 -13.75 17.70
N ARG A 3 -4.17 -14.24 17.36
CA ARG A 3 -3.02 -13.40 16.95
C ARG A 3 -3.39 -12.46 15.80
N TYR A 4 -4.23 -12.94 14.89
CA TYR A 4 -4.71 -12.19 13.74
C TYR A 4 -5.66 -11.05 14.12
N GLU A 5 -6.53 -11.27 15.12
CA GLU A 5 -7.50 -10.28 15.58
C GLU A 5 -6.81 -9.00 16.09
N LYS A 6 -5.72 -9.17 16.85
CA LYS A 6 -4.90 -8.04 17.31
C LYS A 6 -4.23 -7.32 16.15
N GLN A 7 -3.67 -8.06 15.19
CA GLN A 7 -3.00 -7.47 14.02
C GLN A 7 -3.98 -6.66 13.15
N TYR A 8 -5.19 -7.18 12.92
CA TYR A 8 -6.21 -6.45 12.17
C TYR A 8 -6.69 -5.20 12.90
N THR A 9 -6.93 -5.30 14.21
CA THR A 9 -7.32 -4.14 15.02
C THR A 9 -6.26 -3.05 15.01
N ASP A 10 -4.99 -3.43 15.14
CA ASP A 10 -3.86 -2.48 15.11
C ASP A 10 -3.70 -1.84 13.73
N ALA A 11 -3.88 -2.60 12.64
CA ALA A 11 -3.81 -2.08 11.27
C ALA A 11 -4.96 -1.11 10.96
N LEU A 12 -6.20 -1.46 11.35
CA LEU A 12 -7.35 -0.59 11.16
C LEU A 12 -7.19 0.72 11.94
N ARG A 13 -6.71 0.65 13.19
CA ARG A 13 -6.43 1.84 13.99
C ARG A 13 -5.36 2.73 13.35
N PHE A 14 -4.27 2.14 12.86
CA PHE A 14 -3.23 2.90 12.15
C PHE A 14 -3.78 3.63 10.93
N ILE A 15 -4.66 2.97 10.18
CA ILE A 15 -5.28 3.55 8.99
C ILE A 15 -6.24 4.66 9.39
N ASP A 16 -7.06 4.47 10.42
CA ASP A 16 -8.03 5.47 10.90
C ASP A 16 -7.34 6.76 11.37
N GLU A 17 -6.30 6.65 12.19
CA GLU A 17 -5.59 7.77 12.84
C GLU A 17 -4.75 8.65 11.90
N ARG A 18 -4.61 8.29 10.61
CA ARG A 18 -3.71 8.96 9.66
C ARG A 18 -4.44 9.34 8.37
N ASP A 19 -3.98 10.43 7.75
CA ASP A 19 -4.56 10.98 6.52
C ASP A 19 -3.68 10.85 5.28
N ASN A 20 -2.36 10.68 5.45
CA ASN A 20 -1.40 10.68 4.36
C ASN A 20 -0.55 9.42 4.40
N PHE A 21 -0.56 8.67 3.31
CA PHE A 21 0.12 7.38 3.20
C PHE A 21 1.10 7.36 2.04
N LEU A 22 2.24 6.71 2.27
CA LEU A 22 3.13 6.27 1.20
C LEU A 22 2.89 4.77 1.01
N ILE A 23 2.62 4.36 -0.23
CA ILE A 23 2.48 2.95 -0.59
C ILE A 23 3.59 2.60 -1.57
N THR A 24 4.29 1.50 -1.28
CA THR A 24 5.42 1.01 -2.06
C THR A 24 5.42 -0.51 -2.03
N THR A 25 6.22 -1.10 -2.91
CA THR A 25 6.40 -2.55 -3.01
C THR A 25 7.87 -2.89 -3.29
N HIS A 26 8.18 -4.17 -3.45
CA HIS A 26 9.50 -4.66 -3.76
C HIS A 26 9.94 -4.30 -5.20
N ILE A 27 11.25 -4.35 -5.44
CA ILE A 27 11.87 -4.11 -6.75
C ILE A 27 11.42 -5.15 -7.78
N ASN A 28 11.42 -4.78 -9.08
CA ASN A 28 10.90 -5.62 -10.16
C ASN A 28 9.47 -6.12 -9.85
N ALA A 29 8.61 -5.19 -9.44
CA ALA A 29 7.24 -5.46 -9.03
C ALA A 29 6.51 -6.30 -10.08
N ASP A 30 5.86 -7.37 -9.63
CA ASP A 30 5.02 -8.20 -10.48
C ASP A 30 3.57 -7.68 -10.51
N GLY A 31 2.71 -8.39 -11.24
CA GLY A 31 1.31 -8.01 -11.38
C GLY A 31 0.56 -7.93 -10.03
N ASP A 32 0.93 -8.78 -9.06
CA ASP A 32 0.35 -8.74 -7.72
C ASP A 32 0.82 -7.51 -6.94
N ALA A 33 2.11 -7.19 -7.00
CA ALA A 33 2.69 -6.00 -6.39
C ALA A 33 2.06 -4.70 -6.93
N TYR A 34 1.87 -4.59 -8.25
CA TYR A 34 1.16 -3.46 -8.85
C TYR A 34 -0.31 -3.44 -8.44
N GLY A 35 -1.00 -4.58 -8.55
CA GLY A 35 -2.42 -4.71 -8.27
C GLY A 35 -2.79 -4.38 -6.83
N SER A 36 -2.12 -5.02 -5.86
CA SER A 36 -2.33 -4.82 -4.43
C SER A 36 -2.03 -3.38 -3.98
N THR A 37 -0.97 -2.78 -4.53
CA THR A 37 -0.58 -1.39 -4.24
C THR A 37 -1.65 -0.41 -4.72
N LEU A 38 -2.10 -0.56 -5.96
CA LEU A 38 -3.15 0.29 -6.54
C LEU A 38 -4.49 0.07 -5.84
N ALA A 39 -4.87 -1.17 -5.55
CA ALA A 39 -6.09 -1.48 -4.81
C ALA A 39 -6.10 -0.81 -3.42
N THR A 40 -4.96 -0.82 -2.73
CA THR A 40 -4.80 -0.15 -1.44
C THR A 40 -4.92 1.37 -1.58
N ALA A 41 -4.32 1.96 -2.61
CA ALA A 41 -4.44 3.40 -2.88
C ALA A 41 -5.90 3.82 -3.13
N TYR A 42 -6.63 3.06 -3.96
CA TYR A 42 -8.05 3.31 -4.22
C TYR A 42 -8.92 3.14 -2.98
N TRP A 43 -8.63 2.12 -2.17
CA TRP A 43 -9.34 1.91 -0.91
C TRP A 43 -9.12 3.08 0.06
N LEU A 44 -7.89 3.55 0.23
CA LEU A 44 -7.59 4.73 1.06
C LEU A 44 -8.28 5.99 0.52
N GLN A 45 -8.29 6.18 -0.81
CA GLN A 45 -9.03 7.28 -1.43
C GLN A 45 -10.53 7.21 -1.14
N ALA A 46 -11.15 6.03 -1.21
CA ALA A 46 -12.56 5.83 -0.89
C ALA A 46 -12.89 6.14 0.58
N LEU A 47 -11.90 6.00 1.48
CA LEU A 47 -11.98 6.40 2.88
C LEU A 47 -11.70 7.90 3.12
N GLY A 48 -11.49 8.70 2.08
CA GLY A 48 -11.17 10.13 2.18
C GLY A 48 -9.69 10.42 2.53
N LYS A 49 -8.82 9.40 2.48
CA LYS A 49 -7.40 9.51 2.80
C LYS A 49 -6.58 9.80 1.53
N ARG A 50 -5.40 10.41 1.71
CA ARG A 50 -4.46 10.70 0.63
C ARG A 50 -3.35 9.67 0.59
N SER A 51 -2.97 9.22 -0.60
CA SER A 51 -1.86 8.30 -0.78
C SER A 51 -0.97 8.68 -1.96
N THR A 52 0.33 8.53 -1.79
CA THR A 52 1.32 8.55 -2.88
C THR A 52 1.83 7.13 -3.10
N VAL A 53 1.80 6.68 -4.36
CA VAL A 53 2.33 5.37 -4.75
C VAL A 53 3.71 5.57 -5.37
N VAL A 54 4.69 4.80 -4.90
CA VAL A 54 6.05 4.81 -5.45
C VAL A 54 6.47 3.37 -5.77
N PHE A 55 6.79 3.12 -7.04
CA PHE A 55 7.43 1.89 -7.47
C PHE A 55 8.92 2.17 -7.67
N HIS A 56 9.77 1.38 -7.02
CA HIS A 56 11.21 1.45 -7.22
C HIS A 56 11.60 0.41 -8.26
N ASP A 57 11.62 0.81 -9.53
CA ASP A 57 12.07 -0.04 -10.62
C ASP A 57 13.34 0.53 -11.25
N SER A 58 14.22 -0.35 -11.70
CA SER A 58 15.43 0.07 -12.38
C SER A 58 15.06 0.65 -13.74
N PRO A 59 15.68 1.76 -14.20
CA PRO A 59 15.49 2.21 -15.55
C PRO A 59 15.86 1.07 -16.51
N ARG A 60 14.99 0.79 -17.47
CA ARG A 60 15.25 -0.20 -18.51
C ARG A 60 16.52 0.22 -19.24
N GLU A 61 17.56 -0.61 -19.22
CA GLU A 61 18.73 -0.39 -20.07
C GLU A 61 18.26 -0.43 -21.54
N GLU A 62 18.33 0.71 -22.23
CA GLU A 62 18.14 0.77 -23.68
C GLU A 62 19.30 0.02 -24.32
N LYS A 63 19.00 -1.12 -24.96
CA LYS A 63 19.95 -1.88 -25.78
C LYS A 63 20.02 -1.31 -27.18
#